data_AF-A0A3A9JG58-F1
#
_entry.id   AF-A0A3A9JG58-F1
#
_cell.length_a   1.000
_cell.length_b   1.000
_cell.length_c   1.000
_cell.angle_alpha   90.00
_cell.angle_beta   90.00
_cell.angle_gamma   90.00
#
_symmetry.space_group_name_H-M   'P 1'
#
loop_
_entity.id
_entity.type
_entity.pdbx_description
1 polymer ?
#
loop_
_entity_poly.entity_id
_entity_poly.type
_entity_poly.pdbx_seq_one_letter_code
_entity_poly.pdbx_strand_id
1 'polypeptide(L)' 'MRKLSLQVLSALVLLVPLAACEEGPAERAGRSIDNAGSAIRDTVDPPRGPVERLGRDIDRATR' A
#
# COMPACT_ATOMS: atom_id res chain seq x y z
N MET A 1 -7.19 -30.79 21.33
CA MET A 1 -6.58 -29.45 21.22
C MET A 1 -6.27 -29.04 19.78
N ARG A 2 -5.58 -29.87 18.95
CA ARG A 2 -5.21 -29.54 17.56
C ARG A 2 -6.38 -29.20 16.61
N LYS A 3 -7.56 -29.80 16.82
CA LYS A 3 -8.78 -29.52 16.04
C LYS A 3 -9.43 -28.19 16.43
N LEU A 4 -9.36 -27.83 17.71
CA LEU A 4 -9.89 -26.58 18.24
C LEU A 4 -9.06 -25.39 17.76
N SER A 5 -7.73 -25.53 17.72
CA SER A 5 -6.84 -24.50 17.18
C SER A 5 -7.02 -24.26 15.68
N LEU A 6 -7.31 -25.31 14.89
CA LEU A 6 -7.59 -25.15 13.46
C LEU A 6 -8.91 -24.41 13.18
N GLN A 7 -9.94 -24.67 14.00
CA GLN A 7 -11.23 -23.99 13.90
C GLN A 7 -11.13 -22.51 14.29
N VAL A 8 -10.38 -22.20 15.35
CA VAL A 8 -10.12 -20.81 15.77
C VAL A 8 -9.34 -20.04 14.70
N LEU A 9 -8.33 -20.67 14.08
CA LEU A 9 -7.55 -20.04 13.01
C LEU A 9 -8.42 -19.75 11.77
N SER A 10 -9.28 -20.69 11.39
CA SER A 10 -10.20 -20.50 10.26
C SER A 10 -11.23 -19.39 10.52
N ALA A 11 -11.73 -19.28 11.75
CA ALA A 11 -12.64 -18.20 12.13
C ALA A 11 -11.94 -16.83 12.12
N LEU A 12 -10.67 -16.77 12.55
CA LEU A 12 -9.89 -15.53 12.57
C LEU A 12 -9.60 -15.00 11.16
N VAL A 13 -9.29 -15.88 10.19
CA VAL A 13 -9.02 -15.49 8.80
C VAL A 13 -10.25 -14.85 8.14
N LEU A 14 -11.45 -15.34 8.46
CA LEU A 14 -12.71 -14.79 7.92
C LEU A 14 -13.02 -13.38 8.46
N LEU A 15 -12.41 -12.97 9.58
CA LEU A 15 -12.63 -11.65 10.20
C LEU A 15 -11.64 -10.59 9.71
N VAL A 16 -10.52 -10.97 9.07
CA VAL A 16 -9.54 -10.05 8.49
C VAL A 16 -10.14 -9.04 7.50
N PRO A 17 -11.01 -9.41 6.54
CA PRO A 17 -11.56 -8.44 5.59
C PRO A 17 -12.48 -7.39 6.24
N LEU A 18 -13.08 -7.67 7.40
CA LEU A 18 -13.88 -6.66 8.12
C LEU A 18 -13.01 -5.55 8.72
N ALA A 19 -11.74 -5.81 8.97
CA ALA A 19 -10.78 -4.79 9.43
C ALA A 19 -10.21 -3.93 8.27
N ALA A 20 -10.53 -4.27 7.02
CA ALA A 20 -10.03 -3.56 5.83
C ALA A 20 -10.91 -2.37 5.41
N CYS A 21 -11.94 -2.00 6.18
CA CYS A 21 -12.75 -0.81 5.90
C CYS A 21 -11.96 0.51 6.06
N GLU A 22 -10.87 0.50 6.83
CA GLU A 22 -9.98 1.64 6.98
C GLU A 22 -8.56 1.26 6.54
N GLU A 23 -7.75 2.27 6.22
CA GLU A 23 -6.33 2.07 5.89
C GLU A 23 -5.61 1.30 6.99
N GLY A 24 -5.26 0.05 6.67
CA GLY A 24 -4.55 -0.84 7.54
C GLY A 24 -3.10 -0.38 7.79
N PRO A 25 -2.46 -0.89 8.84
CA PRO A 25 -1.04 -0.63 9.10
C PRO A 25 -0.15 -1.08 7.94
N ALA A 26 -0.52 -2.16 7.24
CA ALA A 26 0.19 -2.64 6.05
C ALA A 26 0.06 -1.68 4.86
N GLU A 27 -1.14 -1.13 4.62
CA GLU A 27 -1.37 -0.11 3.58
C GLU A 27 -0.58 1.17 3.85
N ARG A 28 -0.57 1.66 5.10
CA ARG A 28 0.25 2.83 5.48
C ARG A 28 1.75 2.57 5.29
N ALA A 29 2.22 1.38 5.64
CA ALA A 29 3.61 1.00 5.45
C ALA A 29 3.96 0.86 3.96
N GLY A 30 3.07 0.30 3.14
CA GLY A 30 3.23 0.25 1.69
C GLY A 30 3.34 1.65 1.10
N ARG A 31 2.43 2.56 1.49
CA ARG A 31 2.44 3.95 1.02
C ARG A 31 3.72 4.70 1.40
N SER A 32 4.24 4.50 2.60
CA SER A 32 5.49 5.16 3.00
C SER A 32 6.68 4.68 2.18
N ILE A 33 6.74 3.39 1.87
CA ILE A 33 7.77 2.79 1.00
C ILE A 33 7.64 3.32 -0.42
N ASP A 34 6.43 3.35 -0.99
CA ASP A 34 6.19 3.86 -2.34
C ASP A 34 6.56 5.34 -2.47
N ASN A 35 6.22 6.15 -1.46
CA ASN A 35 6.60 7.55 -1.41
C ASN A 35 8.13 7.72 -1.38
N ALA A 36 8.82 6.93 -0.55
CA ALA A 36 10.27 6.95 -0.47
C ALA A 36 10.93 6.53 -1.80
N GLY A 37 10.46 5.45 -2.41
CA GLY A 37 10.95 4.98 -3.71
C GLY A 37 10.75 6.02 -4.81
N SER A 38 9.61 6.70 -4.81
CA SER A 38 9.37 7.79 -5.75
C SER A 38 10.30 8.98 -5.52
N ALA A 39 10.51 9.41 -4.28
CA ALA A 39 11.39 10.55 -4.00
C ALA A 39 12.83 10.28 -4.47
N ILE A 40 13.31 9.05 -4.29
CA ILE A 40 14.61 8.61 -4.81
C ILE A 40 14.60 8.67 -6.35
N ARG A 41 13.54 8.15 -6.98
CA ARG A 41 13.43 8.15 -8.44
C ARG A 41 13.36 9.54 -9.03
N ASP A 42 12.65 10.46 -8.39
CA ASP A 42 12.57 11.86 -8.78
C ASP A 42 13.90 12.61 -8.56
N THR A 43 14.74 12.11 -7.66
CA THR A 43 16.10 12.64 -7.44
C THR A 43 17.07 12.15 -8.52
N VAL A 44 17.00 10.87 -8.90
CA VAL A 44 17.88 10.26 -9.92
C VAL A 44 17.44 10.60 -11.34
N ASP A 45 16.14 10.68 -11.59
CA ASP A 45 15.52 11.04 -12.87
C ASP A 45 14.51 12.19 -12.65
N PRO A 46 15.02 13.41 -12.44
CA PRO A 46 14.18 14.57 -12.22
C PRO A 46 13.29 14.83 -13.44
N PRO A 47 12.06 15.30 -13.20
CA PRO A 47 11.13 15.54 -14.29
C PRO A 47 11.68 16.69 -15.14
N ARG A 48 11.70 16.49 -16.46
CA ARG A 48 12.32 17.43 -17.40
C ARG A 48 11.47 18.67 -17.66
N GLY A 49 10.21 18.67 -17.23
CA GLY A 49 9.29 19.78 -17.39
C GLY A 49 7.99 19.63 -16.58
N PRO A 50 7.12 20.65 -16.62
CA PRO A 50 5.86 20.68 -15.86
C PRO A 50 4.86 19.61 -16.32
N VAL A 51 4.90 19.23 -17.60
CA VAL A 51 4.05 18.17 -18.16
C VAL A 51 4.45 16.80 -17.61
N GLU A 52 5.75 16.50 -17.55
CA GLU A 52 6.26 15.25 -16.95
C GLU A 52 5.89 15.15 -15.46
N ARG A 53 6.00 16.25 -14.72
CA ARG A 53 5.57 16.32 -13.31
C ARG A 53 4.10 15.98 -13.16
N LEU A 54 3.24 16.68 -13.89
CA LEU A 54 1.79 16.47 -13.85
C LEU A 54 1.42 15.04 -14.24
N GLY A 55 2.07 14.48 -15.27
CA GLY A 55 1.88 13.10 -15.67
C GLY A 55 2.21 12.11 -14.54
N ARG A 56 3.33 12.32 -13.82
CA ARG A 56 3.70 11.49 -12.67
C ARG A 56 2.76 11.67 -11.48
N ASP A 57 2.24 12.86 -11.26
CA ASP A 57 1.27 13.12 -10.19
C ASP A 57 -0.08 12.46 -10.48
N ILE A 58 -0.54 12.51 -11.73
CA ILE A 58 -1.77 11.83 -12.17
C ILE A 58 -1.60 10.32 -12.04
N ASP A 59 -0.49 9.76 -12.55
CA ASP A 59 -0.19 8.32 -12.47
C ASP A 59 -0.24 7.83 -11.02
N ARG A 60 0.33 8.59 -10.08
CA ARG A 60 0.29 8.30 -8.63
C ARG A 60 -1.13 8.38 -8.04
N ALA A 61 -1.95 9.29 -8.52
CA ALA A 61 -3.33 9.46 -8.03
C ALA A 61 -4.29 8.38 -8.56
N THR A 62 -3.97 7.76 -9.69
CA THR A 62 -4.79 6.70 -10.32
C THR A 62 -4.34 5.27 -10.01
N ARG A 63 -3.22 5.09 -9.30
CA ARG A 63 -2.69 3.79 -8.89
C ARG A 63 -3.09 3.45 -7.47
#